data_AF-A0A7Y2H270-F1
#
_entry.id   AF-A0A7Y2H270-F1
#
_cell.length_a   1.000
_cell.length_b   1.000
_cell.length_c   1.000
_cell.angle_alpha   90.00
_cell.angle_beta   90.00
_cell.angle_gamma   90.00
#
_symmetry.space_group_name_H-M   'P 1'
#
loop_
_entity.id
_entity.type
_entity.pdbx_description
1 polymer ?
#
loop_
_entity_poly.entity_id
_entity_poly.type
_entity_poly.pdbx_seq_one_letter_code
_entity_poly.pdbx_strand_id
1 'polypeptide(L)'
;FNTGSHAATGQQLTMDGTNEVALLPRLNTLLGVAVAGDVGVIAKGSYLGLKRGWVYDEVADNWQSDRTWAPTFTTTELLALAGAGTELTFTAVPPGCETRLGVDRDNDTWFDRDELDAGTDPADPGSMPTILDIPEDGVVQTIPVLKAAPNPAGASGTQVQFNLPTSERVTLKVYDVQGRQIRSLLAGDLVSAGAVNVNWDLQDDSGRRVSGGIYFLQLQSPTLQISQRLVVTN
;
A
#
# COMPACT_ATOMS: atom_id res chain seq x y z
N PHE A 1 -1.66 43.50 -3.04
CA PHE A 1 -1.38 42.11 -3.48
C PHE A 1 -1.55 41.20 -2.28
N ASN A 2 -2.76 40.70 -2.05
CA ASN A 2 -2.92 39.55 -1.19
C ASN A 2 -2.63 38.35 -2.10
N THR A 3 -1.49 37.69 -1.94
CA THR A 3 -1.17 36.51 -2.76
C THR A 3 -2.07 35.32 -2.42
N GLY A 4 -2.97 35.44 -1.44
CA GLY A 4 -4.10 34.53 -1.22
C GLY A 4 -3.70 33.12 -0.80
N SER A 5 -2.42 32.85 -0.58
CA SER A 5 -1.92 31.54 -0.16
C SER A 5 -1.93 31.47 1.37
N HIS A 6 -2.61 30.46 1.91
CA HIS A 6 -2.64 30.19 3.34
C HIS A 6 -1.23 29.84 3.85
N ALA A 7 -0.91 30.18 5.10
CA ALA A 7 0.42 29.97 5.69
C ALA A 7 0.82 28.48 5.79
N ALA A 8 -0.15 27.58 5.65
CA ALA A 8 0.09 26.14 5.61
C ALA A 8 0.60 25.65 4.26
N THR A 9 0.41 26.39 3.16
CA THR A 9 0.88 26.00 1.84
C THR A 9 2.39 25.80 1.83
N GLY A 10 2.85 24.66 1.30
CA GLY A 10 4.24 24.25 1.27
C GLY A 10 4.72 23.51 2.52
N GLN A 11 3.89 23.35 3.56
CA GLN A 11 4.23 22.49 4.69
C GLN A 11 4.26 21.03 4.26
N GLN A 12 5.28 20.31 4.72
CA GLN A 12 5.47 18.89 4.44
C GLN A 12 5.64 18.09 5.73
N LEU A 13 5.07 16.89 5.75
CA LEU A 13 5.22 15.90 6.82
C LEU A 13 5.58 14.57 6.20
N THR A 14 6.71 13.98 6.59
CA THR A 14 7.13 12.66 6.11
C THR A 14 6.99 11.62 7.22
N MET A 15 6.26 10.55 6.94
CA MET A 15 6.00 9.44 7.83
C MET A 15 6.74 8.18 7.35
N ASP A 16 7.37 7.45 8.28
CA ASP A 16 8.39 6.41 8.00
C ASP A 16 8.12 5.05 8.69
N GLY A 17 6.94 4.87 9.27
CA GLY A 17 6.49 3.74 10.08
C GLY A 17 6.83 3.85 11.57
N THR A 18 7.57 4.87 12.01
CA THR A 18 8.00 5.04 13.41
C THR A 18 7.55 6.35 14.06
N ASN A 19 7.16 7.34 13.27
CA ASN A 19 6.92 8.71 13.71
C ASN A 19 5.46 9.18 13.56
N GLU A 20 4.56 8.31 13.07
CA GLU A 20 3.18 8.63 12.71
C GLU A 20 2.42 9.19 13.91
N VAL A 21 2.55 8.53 15.07
CA VAL A 21 1.86 8.94 16.30
C VAL A 21 2.25 10.37 16.70
N ALA A 22 3.51 10.76 16.49
CA ALA A 22 4.01 12.09 16.82
C ALA A 22 3.58 13.15 15.78
N LEU A 23 3.45 12.77 14.51
CA LEU A 23 3.10 13.69 13.41
C LEU A 23 1.60 13.78 13.13
N LEU A 24 0.79 12.81 13.60
CA LEU A 24 -0.65 12.76 13.39
C LEU A 24 -1.39 14.04 13.82
N PRO A 25 -1.09 14.70 14.97
CA PRO A 25 -1.75 15.95 15.32
C PRO A 25 -1.48 17.09 14.32
N ARG A 26 -0.28 17.11 13.72
CA ARG A 26 0.08 18.08 12.68
C ARG A 26 -0.64 17.77 11.37
N LEU A 27 -0.72 16.50 10.99
CA LEU A 27 -1.50 16.09 9.82
C LEU A 27 -2.97 16.47 9.98
N ASN A 28 -3.59 16.17 11.12
CA ASN A 28 -4.99 16.55 11.39
C ASN A 28 -5.21 18.07 11.33
N THR A 29 -4.22 18.86 11.74
CA THR A 29 -4.27 20.32 11.58
C THR A 29 -4.26 20.71 10.10
N LEU A 30 -3.40 20.11 9.27
CA LEU A 30 -3.37 20.36 7.84
C LEU A 30 -4.68 19.94 7.15
N LEU A 31 -5.22 18.77 7.49
CA LEU A 31 -6.51 18.31 6.96
C LEU A 31 -7.65 19.24 7.39
N GLY A 32 -7.63 19.76 8.62
CA GLY A 32 -8.61 20.75 9.06
C GLY A 32 -8.56 22.07 8.28
N VAL A 33 -7.36 22.53 7.90
CA VAL A 33 -7.19 23.70 7.01
C VAL A 33 -7.66 23.38 5.59
N ALA A 34 -7.49 22.13 5.14
CA ALA A 34 -7.97 21.69 3.84
C ALA A 34 -9.49 21.66 3.76
N VAL A 35 -10.15 21.15 4.80
CA VAL A 35 -11.62 21.18 4.95
C VAL A 35 -12.18 22.61 4.98
N ALA A 36 -11.39 23.58 5.45
CA ALA A 36 -11.76 24.99 5.36
C ALA A 36 -11.64 25.59 3.94
N GLY A 37 -11.07 24.85 2.99
CA GLY A 37 -10.85 25.27 1.60
C GLY A 37 -9.63 26.17 1.41
N ASP A 38 -8.81 26.36 2.45
CA ASP A 38 -7.65 27.26 2.42
C ASP A 38 -6.42 26.65 1.75
N VAL A 39 -6.32 25.32 1.72
CA VAL A 39 -5.26 24.53 1.07
C VAL A 39 -5.83 23.23 0.49
N GLY A 40 -5.16 22.66 -0.50
CA GLY A 40 -5.29 21.24 -0.82
C GLY A 40 -4.27 20.43 -0.04
N VAL A 41 -4.48 19.12 0.14
CA VAL A 41 -3.46 18.22 0.71
C VAL A 41 -3.27 17.01 -0.19
N ILE A 42 -2.01 16.71 -0.48
CA ILE A 42 -1.60 15.54 -1.24
C ILE A 42 -0.69 14.66 -0.40
N ALA A 43 -0.60 13.38 -0.77
CA ALA A 43 0.42 12.47 -0.28
C ALA A 43 1.17 11.87 -1.47
N LYS A 44 2.49 11.70 -1.33
CA LYS A 44 3.34 10.99 -2.28
C LYS A 44 4.17 9.97 -1.53
N GLY A 45 4.38 8.80 -2.12
CA GLY A 45 5.24 7.78 -1.54
C GLY A 45 5.35 6.53 -2.38
N SER A 46 5.68 5.42 -1.74
CA SER A 46 5.78 4.13 -2.40
C SER A 46 4.74 3.16 -1.84
N TYR A 47 4.02 2.47 -2.71
CA TYR A 47 3.11 1.39 -2.33
C TYR A 47 3.29 0.24 -3.32
N LEU A 48 3.65 -0.93 -2.79
CA LEU A 48 3.97 -2.15 -3.54
C LEU A 48 5.17 -2.00 -4.48
N GLY A 49 6.17 -1.24 -4.04
CA GLY A 49 7.35 -0.93 -4.85
C GLY A 49 7.11 0.10 -5.96
N LEU A 50 5.86 0.54 -6.16
CA LEU A 50 5.50 1.54 -7.16
C LEU A 50 5.46 2.93 -6.51
N LYS A 51 5.90 3.96 -7.24
CA LYS A 51 5.68 5.35 -6.84
C LYS A 51 4.21 5.68 -7.04
N ARG A 52 3.58 6.21 -5.99
CA ARG A 52 2.16 6.51 -5.93
C ARG A 52 1.90 7.91 -5.42
N GLY A 53 0.76 8.45 -5.84
CA GLY A 53 0.20 9.69 -5.34
C GLY A 53 -1.24 9.56 -4.87
N TRP A 54 -1.60 10.41 -3.93
CA TRP A 54 -2.94 10.55 -3.40
C TRP A 54 -3.30 12.02 -3.23
N VAL A 55 -4.58 12.32 -3.40
CA VAL A 55 -5.19 13.60 -3.08
C VAL A 55 -6.24 13.39 -1.98
N TYR A 56 -6.27 14.29 -1.00
CA TYR A 56 -7.30 14.27 0.03
C TYR A 56 -8.60 14.87 -0.54
N ASP A 57 -9.70 14.14 -0.41
CA ASP A 57 -11.05 14.62 -0.66
C ASP A 57 -11.64 15.11 0.68
N GLU A 58 -11.71 16.42 0.84
CA GLU A 58 -12.22 17.06 2.05
C GLU A 58 -13.72 16.85 2.31
N VAL A 59 -14.49 16.46 1.28
CA VAL A 59 -15.94 16.21 1.40
C VAL A 59 -16.18 14.78 1.84
N ALA A 60 -15.48 13.83 1.24
CA ALA A 60 -15.63 12.40 1.52
C ALA A 60 -14.75 11.90 2.68
N ASP A 61 -13.85 12.75 3.20
CA ASP A 61 -12.87 12.45 4.26
C ASP A 61 -12.03 11.18 3.94
N ASN A 62 -11.56 11.11 2.70
CA ASN A 62 -10.76 10.01 2.21
C ASN A 62 -9.66 10.48 1.26
N TRP A 63 -8.81 9.54 0.86
CA TRP A 63 -7.69 9.78 -0.04
C TRP A 63 -7.94 9.05 -1.35
N GLN A 64 -8.13 9.83 -2.41
CA GLN A 64 -8.20 9.34 -3.77
C GLN A 64 -6.79 9.04 -4.25
N SER A 65 -6.59 7.83 -4.76
CA SER A 65 -5.32 7.42 -5.36
C SER A 65 -5.23 7.86 -6.81
N ASP A 66 -4.00 8.00 -7.30
CA ASP A 66 -3.58 8.12 -8.70
C ASP A 66 -3.96 6.95 -9.63
N ARG A 67 -4.98 6.15 -9.29
CA ARG A 67 -5.47 5.02 -10.09
C ARG A 67 -6.99 4.93 -9.98
N THR A 68 -7.68 4.89 -11.11
CA THR A 68 -9.15 4.99 -11.21
C THR A 68 -9.87 3.82 -10.54
N TRP A 69 -9.29 2.61 -10.54
CA TRP A 69 -9.88 1.41 -9.90
C TRP A 69 -9.26 1.06 -8.55
N ALA A 70 -8.36 1.88 -8.02
CA ALA A 70 -7.89 1.68 -6.66
C ALA A 70 -8.98 2.10 -5.66
N PRO A 71 -9.10 1.38 -4.51
CA PRO A 71 -9.96 1.85 -3.44
C PRO A 71 -9.47 3.23 -2.95
N THR A 72 -10.42 4.06 -2.50
CA THR A 72 -10.07 5.22 -1.68
C THR A 72 -9.56 4.74 -0.32
N PHE A 73 -8.64 5.49 0.27
CA PHE A 73 -8.05 5.13 1.57
C PHE A 73 -8.58 6.07 2.63
N THR A 74 -8.92 5.56 3.80
CA THR A 74 -9.03 6.41 4.99
C THR A 74 -7.63 6.90 5.40
N THR A 75 -7.55 8.00 6.14
CA THR A 75 -6.27 8.50 6.67
C THR A 75 -5.53 7.41 7.45
N THR A 76 -6.23 6.61 8.25
CA THR A 76 -5.62 5.50 9.01
C THR A 76 -5.05 4.41 8.11
N GLU A 77 -5.76 4.02 7.04
CA GLU A 77 -5.28 3.02 6.08
C GLU A 77 -4.09 3.52 5.29
N LEU A 78 -4.10 4.80 4.88
CA LEU A 78 -2.99 5.41 4.19
C LEU A 78 -1.74 5.45 5.09
N LEU A 79 -1.89 5.87 6.35
CA LEU A 79 -0.79 5.88 7.31
C LEU A 79 -0.20 4.50 7.59
N ALA A 80 -1.02 3.45 7.54
CA ALA A 80 -0.54 2.08 7.70
C ALA A 80 0.38 1.61 6.55
N LEU A 81 0.44 2.34 5.43
CA LEU A 81 1.37 2.08 4.33
C LEU A 81 2.78 2.65 4.59
N ALA A 82 2.91 3.62 5.49
CA ALA A 82 4.19 4.24 5.82
C ALA A 82 5.11 3.22 6.52
N GLY A 83 6.35 3.16 6.05
CA GLY A 83 7.37 2.25 6.58
C GLY A 83 8.75 2.62 6.06
N ALA A 84 9.79 1.99 6.61
CA ALA A 84 11.16 2.19 6.13
C ALA A 84 11.29 1.73 4.67
N GLY A 85 11.60 2.66 3.75
CA GLY A 85 11.62 2.43 2.30
C GLY A 85 10.26 2.59 1.60
N THR A 86 9.17 2.78 2.35
CA THR A 86 7.83 3.11 1.86
C THR A 86 7.31 4.38 2.54
N GLU A 87 8.17 5.38 2.70
CA GLU A 87 7.81 6.61 3.38
C GLU A 87 6.71 7.36 2.62
N LEU A 88 5.80 7.96 3.38
CA LEU A 88 4.73 8.80 2.87
C LEU A 88 5.01 10.26 3.20
N THR A 89 5.05 11.11 2.20
CA THR A 89 5.20 12.56 2.38
C THR A 89 3.90 13.26 2.05
N PHE A 90 3.29 13.85 3.07
CA PHE A 90 2.12 14.71 2.98
C PHE A 90 2.57 16.13 2.69
N THR A 91 1.92 16.81 1.75
CA THR A 91 2.22 18.21 1.39
C THR A 91 0.93 19.00 1.31
N ALA A 92 0.88 20.14 2.00
CA ALA A 92 -0.16 21.13 1.80
C ALA A 92 0.17 21.97 0.56
N VAL A 93 -0.76 22.06 -0.37
CA VAL A 93 -0.60 22.73 -1.67
C VAL A 93 -1.60 23.88 -1.81
N PRO A 94 -1.38 24.82 -2.74
CA PRO A 94 -2.40 25.81 -3.04
C PRO A 94 -3.72 25.12 -3.44
N PRO A 95 -4.88 25.64 -3.03
CA PRO A 95 -6.16 25.05 -3.40
C PRO A 95 -6.34 25.05 -4.93
N GLY A 96 -6.94 24.00 -5.48
CA GLY A 96 -7.10 23.77 -6.92
C GLY A 96 -5.84 23.22 -7.62
N CYS A 97 -4.76 22.93 -6.89
CA CYS A 97 -3.54 22.33 -7.45
C CYS A 97 -3.33 20.88 -7.01
N GLU A 98 -4.15 20.39 -6.08
CA GLU A 98 -4.06 19.07 -5.47
C GLU A 98 -4.23 17.93 -6.46
N THR A 99 -5.16 18.01 -7.41
CA THR A 99 -5.28 17.01 -8.48
C THR A 99 -4.00 16.96 -9.32
N ARG A 100 -3.54 18.15 -9.76
CA ARG A 100 -2.34 18.30 -10.59
C ARG A 100 -1.05 17.83 -9.93
N LEU A 101 -0.92 18.06 -8.63
CA LEU A 101 0.28 17.72 -7.88
C LEU A 101 0.18 16.31 -7.26
N GLY A 102 -1.03 15.81 -7.07
CA GLY A 102 -1.34 14.59 -6.35
C GLY A 102 -1.51 13.37 -7.25
N VAL A 103 -2.37 13.43 -8.27
CA VAL A 103 -2.89 12.24 -8.95
C VAL A 103 -2.95 12.32 -10.47
N ASP A 104 -2.96 13.50 -11.08
CA ASP A 104 -3.14 13.72 -12.53
C ASP A 104 -2.29 14.92 -12.96
N ARG A 105 -1.07 14.67 -13.40
CA ARG A 105 -0.01 15.68 -13.54
C ARG A 105 -0.28 16.71 -14.63
N ASP A 106 -0.92 16.33 -15.73
CA ASP A 106 -1.21 17.23 -16.85
C ASP A 106 -2.67 17.69 -16.91
N ASN A 107 -3.49 17.17 -16.00
CA ASN A 107 -4.88 17.54 -15.79
C ASN A 107 -5.77 17.19 -16.99
N ASP A 108 -5.49 16.07 -17.65
CA ASP A 108 -6.23 15.54 -18.79
C ASP A 108 -7.35 14.56 -18.40
N THR A 109 -7.56 14.35 -17.09
CA THR A 109 -8.52 13.45 -16.44
C THR A 109 -8.10 11.99 -16.33
N TRP A 110 -6.98 11.60 -16.92
CA TRP A 110 -6.35 10.32 -16.64
C TRP A 110 -5.41 10.46 -15.44
N PHE A 111 -5.42 9.47 -14.56
CA PHE A 111 -4.52 9.51 -13.41
C PHE A 111 -3.15 8.97 -13.79
N ASP A 112 -2.11 9.56 -13.19
CA ASP A 112 -0.69 9.31 -13.51
C ASP A 112 -0.36 7.82 -13.59
N ARG A 113 -0.95 7.00 -12.70
CA ARG A 113 -0.64 5.57 -12.65
C ARG A 113 -1.40 4.77 -13.70
N ASP A 114 -2.61 5.17 -14.07
CA ASP A 114 -3.36 4.52 -15.13
C ASP A 114 -2.65 4.69 -16.48
N GLU A 115 -2.09 5.87 -16.72
CA GLU A 115 -1.28 6.19 -17.89
C GLU A 115 0.01 5.37 -17.94
N LEU A 116 0.77 5.34 -16.84
CA LEU A 116 1.99 4.52 -16.77
C LEU A 116 1.72 3.03 -16.94
N ASP A 117 0.58 2.54 -16.43
CA ASP A 117 0.17 1.14 -16.59
C ASP A 117 -0.26 0.84 -18.04
N ALA A 118 -0.83 1.81 -18.76
CA ALA A 118 -1.13 1.75 -20.18
C ALA A 118 0.09 2.03 -21.09
N GLY A 119 1.20 2.48 -20.51
CA GLY A 119 2.44 2.79 -21.22
C GLY A 119 2.46 4.16 -21.90
N THR A 120 1.60 5.08 -21.48
CA THR A 120 1.55 6.47 -21.94
C THR A 120 2.32 7.40 -21.01
N ASP A 121 2.49 8.69 -21.36
CA ASP A 121 3.29 9.66 -20.61
C ASP A 121 2.42 10.63 -19.78
N PRO A 122 2.40 10.53 -18.44
CA PRO A 122 1.63 11.40 -17.55
C PRO A 122 1.99 12.89 -17.57
N ALA A 123 3.05 13.25 -18.28
CA ALA A 123 3.45 14.64 -18.44
C ALA A 123 3.01 15.27 -19.76
N ASP A 124 2.42 14.47 -20.67
CA ASP A 124 1.98 14.90 -22.00
C ASP A 124 0.47 14.67 -22.16
N PRO A 125 -0.36 15.74 -22.14
CA PRO A 125 -1.81 15.60 -22.28
C PRO A 125 -2.26 15.10 -23.66
N GLY A 126 -1.34 14.97 -24.62
CA GLY A 126 -1.58 14.29 -25.90
C GLY A 126 -1.30 12.78 -25.86
N SER A 127 -0.72 12.27 -24.78
CA SER A 127 -0.33 10.89 -24.54
C SER A 127 -1.29 10.21 -23.57
N MET A 128 -2.54 10.04 -24.00
CA MET A 128 -3.57 9.40 -23.18
C MET A 128 -3.81 7.93 -23.58
N PRO A 129 -4.23 7.07 -22.64
CA PRO A 129 -4.68 5.72 -22.95
C PRO A 129 -5.89 5.74 -23.88
N THR A 130 -6.04 4.74 -24.77
CA THR A 130 -7.33 4.51 -25.42
C THR A 130 -8.24 3.68 -24.49
N ILE A 131 -9.57 3.81 -24.63
CA ILE A 131 -10.52 3.03 -23.81
C ILE A 131 -10.30 1.50 -23.89
N LEU A 132 -9.59 1.03 -24.92
CA LEU A 132 -9.25 -0.38 -25.13
C LEU A 132 -7.92 -0.79 -24.45
N ASP A 133 -7.03 0.16 -24.17
CA ASP A 133 -5.76 -0.07 -23.47
C ASP A 133 -5.95 -0.09 -21.94
N ILE A 134 -7.13 0.34 -21.50
CA ILE A 134 -7.55 0.11 -20.13
C ILE A 134 -7.91 -1.37 -19.99
N PRO A 135 -7.31 -2.13 -19.05
CA PRO A 135 -7.73 -3.50 -18.83
C PRO A 135 -9.23 -3.53 -18.49
N GLU A 136 -10.03 -4.06 -19.41
CA GLU A 136 -11.50 -4.24 -19.29
C GLU A 136 -11.87 -5.17 -18.12
N ASP A 137 -10.88 -5.91 -17.61
CA ASP A 137 -10.98 -6.71 -16.39
C ASP A 137 -10.52 -5.89 -15.18
N GLY A 138 -11.45 -5.69 -14.24
CA GLY A 138 -11.23 -5.08 -12.94
C GLY A 138 -10.13 -5.77 -12.14
N VAL A 139 -8.88 -5.39 -12.38
CA VAL A 139 -7.82 -5.50 -11.39
C VAL A 139 -8.07 -4.38 -10.39
N VAL A 140 -9.11 -4.58 -9.56
CA VAL A 140 -9.12 -4.03 -8.21
C VAL A 140 -7.76 -4.43 -7.65
N GLN A 141 -6.85 -3.46 -7.51
CA GLN A 141 -5.63 -3.68 -6.75
C GLN A 141 -6.07 -3.86 -5.30
N THR A 142 -6.50 -5.08 -5.01
CA THR A 142 -6.72 -5.56 -3.66
C THR A 142 -5.45 -5.25 -2.90
N ILE A 143 -5.60 -4.58 -1.76
CA ILE A 143 -4.52 -4.45 -0.77
C ILE A 143 -3.84 -5.83 -0.72
N PRO A 144 -2.53 -5.94 -0.99
CA PRO A 144 -1.91 -7.24 -1.00
C PRO A 144 -1.99 -7.76 0.40
N VAL A 145 -2.77 -8.82 0.49
CA VAL A 145 -3.19 -9.42 1.72
C VAL A 145 -2.32 -10.64 1.89
N LEU A 146 -1.58 -10.70 2.99
CA LEU A 146 -1.09 -11.97 3.52
C LEU A 146 -2.10 -12.40 4.59
N LYS A 147 -2.81 -13.49 4.32
CA LYS A 147 -3.76 -14.10 5.26
C LYS A 147 -3.34 -15.52 5.59
N ALA A 148 -3.71 -15.95 6.78
CA ALA A 148 -3.53 -17.32 7.24
C ALA A 148 -4.88 -17.76 7.79
N ALA A 149 -5.47 -18.81 7.22
CA ALA A 149 -6.77 -19.31 7.60
C ALA A 149 -6.70 -20.84 7.80
N PRO A 150 -7.10 -21.36 8.97
CA PRO A 150 -7.55 -20.62 10.15
C PRO A 150 -6.41 -19.88 10.90
N ASN A 151 -6.76 -18.80 11.61
CA ASN A 151 -5.92 -18.12 12.60
C ASN A 151 -6.84 -17.74 13.79
N PRO A 152 -6.74 -18.41 14.95
CA PRO A 152 -5.68 -19.35 15.34
C PRO A 152 -5.65 -20.67 14.54
N ALA A 153 -4.46 -21.18 14.27
CA ALA A 153 -4.22 -22.44 13.57
C ALA A 153 -4.15 -23.61 14.55
N GLY A 154 -4.98 -24.63 14.33
CA GLY A 154 -5.02 -25.85 15.13
C GLY A 154 -4.35 -27.05 14.44
N ALA A 155 -4.67 -28.26 14.93
CA ALA A 155 -4.01 -29.50 14.51
C ALA A 155 -4.15 -29.85 13.00
N SER A 156 -5.00 -29.18 12.23
CA SER A 156 -5.12 -29.37 10.78
C SER A 156 -4.16 -28.52 9.95
N GLY A 157 -3.43 -27.60 10.57
CA GLY A 157 -2.59 -26.63 9.86
C GLY A 157 -3.31 -25.33 9.51
N THR A 158 -2.66 -24.51 8.70
CA THR A 158 -3.20 -23.25 8.17
C THR A 158 -2.85 -23.10 6.70
N GLN A 159 -3.73 -22.44 5.95
CA GLN A 159 -3.47 -22.05 4.58
C GLN A 159 -3.07 -20.58 4.54
N VAL A 160 -1.88 -20.32 4.01
CA VAL A 160 -1.38 -18.98 3.74
C VAL A 160 -1.84 -18.54 2.36
N GLN A 161 -2.52 -17.41 2.29
CA GLN A 161 -3.12 -16.85 1.08
C GLN A 161 -2.50 -15.49 0.79
N PHE A 162 -2.08 -15.27 -0.45
CA PHE A 162 -1.61 -13.97 -0.93
C PHE A 162 -1.91 -13.79 -2.43
N ASN A 163 -1.84 -12.54 -2.91
CA ASN A 163 -2.06 -12.21 -4.31
C ASN A 163 -0.80 -11.56 -4.90
N LEU A 164 -0.43 -11.96 -6.11
CA LEU A 164 0.69 -11.37 -6.85
C LEU A 164 0.17 -10.56 -8.04
N PRO A 165 0.62 -9.30 -8.23
CA PRO A 165 0.21 -8.49 -9.37
C PRO A 165 0.82 -9.00 -10.68
N THR A 166 2.02 -9.56 -10.61
CA THR A 166 2.77 -10.12 -11.75
C THR A 166 3.48 -11.40 -11.31
N SER A 167 3.98 -12.18 -12.27
CA SER A 167 4.74 -13.39 -11.98
C SER A 167 6.12 -13.02 -11.42
N GLU A 168 6.44 -13.47 -10.20
CA GLU A 168 7.60 -13.01 -9.44
C GLU A 168 8.30 -14.15 -8.70
N ARG A 169 9.55 -13.93 -8.29
CA ARG A 169 10.24 -14.82 -7.35
C ARG A 169 9.86 -14.49 -5.93
N VAL A 170 9.27 -15.45 -5.23
CA VAL A 170 8.71 -15.27 -3.89
C VAL A 170 9.47 -16.08 -2.86
N THR A 171 9.77 -15.44 -1.74
CA THR A 171 10.23 -16.08 -0.50
C THR A 171 9.14 -15.95 0.54
N LEU A 172 8.69 -17.08 1.09
CA LEU A 172 7.69 -17.11 2.17
C LEU A 172 8.27 -17.91 3.33
N LYS A 173 8.49 -17.25 4.46
CA LYS A 173 9.14 -17.83 5.64
C LYS A 173 8.28 -17.67 6.89
N VAL A 174 8.47 -18.59 7.82
CA VAL A 174 7.84 -18.59 9.15
C VAL A 174 8.91 -18.34 10.21
N TYR A 175 8.64 -17.42 11.13
CA TYR A 175 9.53 -17.08 12.25
C TYR A 175 8.82 -17.21 13.59
N ASP A 176 9.56 -17.51 14.65
CA ASP A 176 9.09 -17.37 16.03
C ASP A 176 9.23 -15.93 16.55
N VAL A 177 8.77 -15.67 17.77
CA VAL A 177 8.85 -14.34 18.41
C VAL A 177 10.29 -13.86 18.68
N GLN A 178 11.27 -14.76 18.64
CA GLN A 178 12.70 -14.43 18.75
C GLN A 178 13.33 -14.10 17.38
N GLY A 179 12.55 -14.15 16.29
CA GLY A 179 13.03 -13.91 14.93
C GLY A 179 13.80 -15.08 14.35
N ARG A 180 13.76 -16.27 14.96
CA ARG A 180 14.39 -17.47 14.42
C ARG A 180 13.49 -18.06 13.34
N GLN A 181 14.07 -18.36 12.18
CA GLN A 181 13.38 -19.04 11.09
C GLN A 181 13.00 -20.46 11.52
N ILE A 182 11.73 -20.79 11.40
CA ILE A 182 11.15 -22.08 11.76
C ILE A 182 10.94 -22.95 10.52
N ARG A 183 10.46 -22.35 9.43
CA ARG A 183 10.13 -23.03 8.19
C ARG A 183 10.31 -22.11 6.99
N SER A 184 10.81 -22.63 5.89
CA SER A 184 10.65 -21.99 4.56
C SER A 184 9.52 -22.68 3.80
N LEU A 185 8.49 -21.91 3.44
CA LEU A 185 7.36 -22.40 2.64
C LEU A 185 7.59 -22.19 1.14
N LEU A 186 8.26 -21.09 0.77
CA LEU A 186 8.78 -20.82 -0.57
C LEU A 186 10.20 -20.25 -0.44
N ALA A 187 11.12 -20.61 -1.34
CA ALA A 187 12.53 -20.29 -1.25
C ALA A 187 13.09 -19.60 -2.51
N GLY A 188 12.42 -18.52 -2.95
CA GLY A 188 12.77 -17.80 -4.18
C GLY A 188 12.13 -18.43 -5.44
N ASP A 189 11.03 -19.15 -5.24
CA ASP A 189 10.30 -19.87 -6.27
C ASP A 189 9.60 -18.89 -7.20
N LEU A 190 9.59 -19.20 -8.51
CA LEU A 190 8.83 -18.41 -9.48
C LEU A 190 7.34 -18.76 -9.33
N VAL A 191 6.54 -17.79 -8.94
CA VAL A 191 5.10 -17.93 -8.70
C VAL A 191 4.34 -17.06 -9.69
N SER A 192 3.30 -17.62 -10.32
CA SER A 192 2.47 -16.91 -11.28
C SER A 192 1.65 -15.79 -10.63
N ALA A 193 1.34 -14.75 -11.41
CA ALA A 193 0.39 -13.72 -11.02
C ALA A 193 -0.97 -14.30 -10.60
N GLY A 194 -1.68 -13.59 -9.71
CA GLY A 194 -3.00 -13.97 -9.19
C GLY A 194 -2.95 -14.53 -7.77
N ALA A 195 -4.07 -15.16 -7.35
CA ALA A 195 -4.25 -15.68 -6.01
C ALA A 195 -3.44 -16.96 -5.78
N VAL A 196 -2.65 -16.99 -4.72
CA VAL A 196 -1.75 -18.08 -4.35
C VAL A 196 -2.13 -18.62 -2.98
N ASN A 197 -2.17 -19.94 -2.87
CA ASN A 197 -2.44 -20.65 -1.61
C ASN A 197 -1.27 -21.58 -1.29
N VAL A 198 -0.70 -21.45 -0.10
CA VAL A 198 0.39 -22.29 0.40
C VAL A 198 -0.03 -22.90 1.72
N ASN A 199 -0.05 -24.22 1.80
CA ASN A 199 -0.42 -24.92 3.04
C ASN A 199 0.79 -25.03 3.96
N TRP A 200 0.60 -24.73 5.24
CA TRP A 200 1.55 -25.02 6.30
C TRP A 200 0.93 -25.98 7.31
N ASP A 201 1.58 -27.14 7.48
CA ASP A 201 1.19 -28.23 8.38
C ASP A 201 1.64 -28.02 9.84
N LEU A 202 2.16 -26.83 10.15
CA LEU A 202 2.72 -26.46 11.46
C LEU A 202 3.96 -27.28 11.83
N GLN A 203 4.73 -27.72 10.85
CA GLN A 203 6.04 -28.36 11.07
C GLN A 203 7.19 -27.38 10.81
N ASP A 204 8.29 -27.56 11.54
CA ASP A 204 9.58 -26.92 11.27
C ASP A 204 10.26 -27.55 10.03
N ASP A 205 11.41 -27.01 9.60
CA ASP A 205 12.21 -27.56 8.50
C ASP A 205 12.72 -29.00 8.79
N SER A 206 12.68 -29.47 10.05
CA SER A 206 13.03 -30.84 10.45
C SER A 206 11.83 -31.79 10.50
N GLY A 207 10.63 -31.35 10.09
CA GLY A 207 9.40 -32.15 10.12
C GLY A 207 8.81 -32.32 11.52
N ARG A 208 9.27 -31.56 12.53
CA ARG A 208 8.71 -31.61 13.88
C ARG A 208 7.62 -30.56 14.02
N ARG A 209 6.55 -30.93 14.71
CA ARG A 209 5.46 -30.00 15.00
C ARG A 209 5.95 -28.86 15.90
N VAL A 210 5.57 -27.64 15.54
CA VAL A 210 5.87 -26.44 16.33
C VAL A 210 4.95 -26.38 17.56
N SER A 211 5.40 -25.74 18.64
CA SER A 211 4.58 -25.54 19.83
C SER A 211 3.53 -24.45 19.63
N GLY A 212 2.43 -24.53 20.36
CA GLY A 212 1.47 -23.44 20.47
C GLY A 212 2.15 -22.13 20.91
N GLY A 213 1.78 -21.03 20.28
CA GLY A 213 2.49 -19.76 20.42
C GLY A 213 2.20 -18.80 19.27
N ILE A 214 2.95 -17.68 19.26
CA ILE A 214 2.87 -16.67 18.21
C ILE A 214 4.00 -16.92 17.20
N TYR A 215 3.65 -16.84 15.93
CA TYR A 215 4.55 -16.94 14.80
C TYR A 215 4.29 -15.78 13.83
N PHE A 216 5.29 -15.47 13.00
CA PHE A 216 5.18 -14.47 11.96
C PHE A 216 5.44 -15.10 10.59
N LEU A 217 4.51 -14.91 9.67
CA LEU A 217 4.69 -15.19 8.26
C LEU A 217 5.30 -13.95 7.61
N GLN A 218 6.36 -14.13 6.83
CA GLN A 218 7.00 -13.06 6.08
C GLN A 218 7.05 -13.43 4.60
N LEU A 219 6.37 -12.63 3.78
CA LEU A 219 6.37 -12.72 2.32
C LEU A 219 7.32 -11.66 1.78
N GLN A 220 8.24 -12.05 0.91
CA GLN A 220 9.14 -11.17 0.20
C GLN A 220 9.18 -11.51 -1.30
N SER A 221 8.98 -10.50 -2.14
CA SER A 221 9.14 -10.52 -3.59
C SER A 221 9.76 -9.19 -4.06
N PRO A 222 10.03 -8.99 -5.36
CA PRO A 222 10.48 -7.70 -5.87
C PRO A 222 9.52 -6.54 -5.57
N THR A 223 8.21 -6.79 -5.49
CA THR A 223 7.19 -5.75 -5.27
C THR A 223 6.52 -5.80 -3.91
N LEU A 224 6.58 -6.93 -3.19
CA LEU A 224 5.91 -7.13 -1.91
C LEU A 224 6.89 -7.43 -0.77
N GLN A 225 6.71 -6.75 0.36
CA GLN A 225 7.33 -7.13 1.63
C GLN A 225 6.30 -7.00 2.74
N ILE A 226 5.69 -8.13 3.13
CA ILE A 226 4.52 -8.15 4.02
C ILE A 226 4.76 -9.15 5.13
N SER A 227 4.37 -8.79 6.36
CA SER A 227 4.39 -9.68 7.51
C SER A 227 3.00 -9.87 8.10
N GLN A 228 2.69 -11.08 8.55
CA GLN A 228 1.41 -11.41 9.18
C GLN A 228 1.62 -12.22 10.46
N ARG A 229 0.99 -11.78 11.55
CA ARG A 229 0.96 -12.52 12.81
C ARG A 229 0.02 -13.73 12.72
N LEU A 230 0.50 -14.87 13.19
CA LEU A 230 -0.21 -16.13 13.26
C LEU A 230 -0.17 -16.69 14.69
N VAL A 231 -1.32 -17.13 15.20
CA VAL A 231 -1.41 -17.82 16.48
C VAL A 231 -1.57 -19.31 16.21
N VAL A 232 -0.75 -20.15 16.83
CA VAL A 232 -0.86 -21.61 16.79
C VAL A 232 -1.36 -22.11 18.13
N THR A 233 -2.34 -23.00 18.11
CA THR A 233 -2.88 -23.69 19.29
C THR A 233 -2.54 -25.17 19.22
N ASN A 234 -2.15 -25.74 20.36
CA ASN A 234 -1.93 -27.19 20.52
C ASN A 234 -3.24 -27.97 20.52
#